data_AF-C0EN99-F1
#
_entry.id   AF-C0EN99-F1
#
_cell.length_a   1.000
_cell.length_b   1.000
_cell.length_c   1.000
_cell.angle_alpha   90.00
_cell.angle_beta   90.00
_cell.angle_gamma   90.00
#
_symmetry.space_group_name_H-M   'P 1'
#
loop_
_entity.id
_entity.type
_entity.pdbx_description
1 polymer ?
#
loop_
_entity_poly.entity_id
_entity_poly.type
_entity_poly.pdbx_seq_one_letter_code
_entity_poly.pdbx_strand_id
1 'polypeptide(L)' 'MLAIWFPVMIFVLNGFQHLVANMFVIPAGILAGANITWGQFFFNMIPVFPGNVVGGASFVGASYLYTYKDTLKDSAE' A
#
# COMPACT_ATOMS: atom_id res chain seq x y z
N MET A 1 -16.91 -3.28 -9.02
CA MET A 1 -15.68 -2.92 -9.76
C MET A 1 -15.48 -1.42 -9.84
N LEU A 2 -16.49 -0.64 -10.22
CA LEU A 2 -16.41 0.84 -10.28
C LEU A 2 -15.99 1.50 -8.94
N ALA A 3 -16.46 0.97 -7.80
CA ALA A 3 -16.13 1.51 -6.48
C ALA A 3 -14.63 1.47 -6.13
N ILE A 4 -13.90 0.45 -6.61
CA ILE A 4 -12.46 0.30 -6.33
C ILE A 4 -11.63 1.00 -7.42
N TRP A 5 -12.17 1.12 -8.63
CA TRP A 5 -11.46 1.67 -9.77
C TRP A 5 -11.04 3.14 -9.57
N PHE A 6 -11.98 4.01 -9.16
CA PHE A 6 -11.68 5.44 -8.99
C PHE A 6 -10.61 5.73 -7.92
N PRO A 7 -10.70 5.16 -6.70
CA PRO A 7 -9.65 5.36 -5.70
C PRO A 7 -8.27 4.87 -6.16
N VAL A 8 -8.21 3.73 -6.86
CA VAL A 8 -6.94 3.19 -7.37
C VAL A 8 -6.35 4.10 -8.46
N MET A 9 -7.18 4.61 -9.38
CA MET A 9 -6.71 5.55 -10.41
C MET A 9 -6.17 6.85 -9.79
N ILE A 10 -6.88 7.39 -8.80
CA ILE A 10 -6.43 8.58 -8.07
C ILE A 10 -5.10 8.30 -7.36
N PHE A 11 -4.95 7.14 -6.70
CA PHE A 11 -3.71 6.72 -6.06
C PHE A 11 -2.53 6.70 -7.05
N VAL A 12 -2.73 6.11 -8.23
CA VAL A 12 -1.70 6.03 -9.28
C VAL A 12 -1.38 7.41 -9.85
N LEU A 13 -2.40 8.24 -10.12
CA LEU A 13 -2.22 9.59 -10.68
C LEU A 13 -1.47 10.53 -9.73
N ASN A 14 -1.62 10.37 -8.43
CA ASN A 14 -0.86 11.13 -7.43
C ASN A 14 0.60 10.63 -7.29
N GLY A 15 0.98 9.55 -7.97
CA GLY A 15 2.33 9.00 -7.91
C GLY A 15 2.65 8.29 -6.59
N PHE A 16 1.64 7.83 -5.86
CA PHE A 16 1.87 7.07 -4.63
C PHE A 16 2.47 5.69 -4.92
N GLN A 17 3.26 5.18 -3.98
CA GLN A 17 3.98 3.92 -4.12
C GLN A 17 3.25 2.79 -3.40
N HIS A 18 2.93 1.73 -4.14
CA HIS A 18 2.31 0.53 -3.58
C HIS A 18 3.33 -0.60 -3.56
N LEU A 19 3.58 -1.17 -2.38
CA LEU A 19 4.65 -2.15 -2.17
C LEU A 19 4.57 -3.32 -3.17
N VAL A 20 3.41 -3.95 -3.26
CA VAL A 20 3.21 -5.14 -4.10
C VAL A 20 3.26 -4.77 -5.59
N ALA A 21 2.84 -3.56 -5.96
CA ALA A 21 2.92 -3.12 -7.35
C ALA A 21 4.39 -2.92 -7.75
N ASN A 22 5.20 -2.33 -6.87
CA ASN A 22 6.63 -2.13 -7.11
C ASN A 22 7.40 -3.46 -7.20
N MET A 23 6.98 -4.48 -6.44
CA MET A 23 7.52 -5.86 -6.56
C MET A 23 7.26 -6.51 -7.92
N PHE A 24 6.27 -6.04 -8.67
CA PHE A 24 5.99 -6.53 -10.02
C PHE A 24 6.61 -5.64 -11.10
N VAL A 25 6.39 -4.32 -11.02
CA VAL A 25 6.76 -3.36 -12.07
C VAL A 25 8.28 -3.15 -12.15
N ILE A 26 8.97 -3.03 -11.02
CA ILE A 26 10.41 -2.75 -11.02
C ILE A 26 11.21 -3.96 -11.55
N PRO A 27 11.00 -5.21 -11.08
CA PRO A 27 11.67 -6.37 -11.65
C PRO A 27 11.34 -6.58 -13.13
N ALA A 28 10.09 -6.38 -13.55
CA ALA A 28 9.73 -6.42 -14.96
C ALA A 28 10.50 -5.39 -15.80
N GLY A 29 10.69 -4.17 -15.27
CA GLY A 29 11.52 -3.14 -15.90
C GLY A 29 12.98 -3.54 -16.03
N ILE A 30 13.57 -4.12 -14.97
CA ILE A 30 14.96 -4.62 -14.98
C ILE A 30 15.13 -5.70 -16.06
N LEU A 31 14.20 -6.65 -16.13
CA LEU A 31 14.22 -7.72 -17.15
C LEU A 31 14.00 -7.19 -18.57
N ALA A 32 13.26 -6.09 -18.71
CA ALA A 32 13.06 -5.40 -19.99
C ALA A 32 14.24 -4.48 -20.39
N GLY A 33 15.32 -4.44 -19.60
CA GLY A 33 16.52 -3.66 -19.91
C GLY A 33 16.51 -2.22 -19.39
N ALA A 34 15.65 -1.87 -18.44
CA ALA A 34 15.70 -0.57 -17.78
C ALA A 34 17.02 -0.40 -17.01
N ASN A 35 17.55 0.82 -16.98
CA ASN A 35 18.77 1.18 -16.22
C ASN A 35 18.43 1.34 -14.72
N ILE A 36 17.96 0.26 -14.11
CA ILE A 36 17.62 0.17 -12.69
C ILE A 36 18.38 -1.02 -12.13
N THR A 37 19.07 -0.82 -11.02
CA THR A 37 19.80 -1.88 -10.33
C THR A 37 18.92 -2.58 -9.31
N TRP A 38 19.21 -3.85 -9.02
CA TRP A 38 18.57 -4.58 -7.91
C TRP A 38 18.78 -3.88 -6.56
N GLY A 39 19.90 -3.17 -6.37
CA GLY A 39 20.13 -2.35 -5.17
C GLY A 39 19.10 -1.23 -5.03
N GLN A 40 18.82 -0.49 -6.10
CA GLN A 40 17.79 0.56 -6.10
C GLN A 40 16.39 0.00 -5.81
N PHE A 41 16.09 -1.21 -6.29
CA PHE A 41 14.85 -1.91 -5.94
C PHE A 41 14.73 -2.11 -4.42
N PHE A 42 15.75 -2.66 -3.76
CA PHE A 42 15.71 -2.87 -2.30
C PHE A 42 15.64 -1.55 -1.52
N PHE A 43 16.40 -0.52 -1.95
CA PHE A 43 16.30 0.81 -1.36
C PHE A 43 14.92 1.46 -1.54
N ASN A 44 14.17 1.09 -2.57
CA ASN A 44 12.77 1.51 -2.72
C ASN A 44 11.84 0.76 -1.75
N MET A 45 12.07 -0.52 -1.49
CA MET A 45 11.19 -1.32 -0.62
C MET A 45 11.20 -0.83 0.84
N ILE A 46 12.36 -0.41 1.35
CA ILE A 46 12.54 0.02 2.74
C ILE A 46 11.61 1.18 3.16
N PRO A 47 11.48 2.28 2.40
CA PRO A 47 10.54 3.35 2.74
C PRO A 47 9.08 3.03 2.36
N VAL A 48 8.86 2.27 1.29
CA VAL A 48 7.51 1.96 0.81
C VAL A 48 6.76 1.03 1.76
N PHE A 49 7.44 0.02 2.31
CA PHE A 49 6.85 -0.94 3.25
C PHE A 49 6.21 -0.25 4.48
N PRO A 50 6.95 0.51 5.32
CA PRO A 50 6.36 1.16 6.48
C PRO A 50 5.35 2.22 6.08
N GLY A 51 5.54 2.94 4.96
CA GLY A 51 4.55 3.90 4.47
C GLY A 51 3.20 3.24 4.16
N ASN A 52 3.21 2.07 3.51
CA ASN A 52 1.99 1.31 3.19
C ASN A 52 1.33 0.75 4.46
N VAL A 53 2.13 0.20 5.39
CA VAL A 53 1.62 -0.33 6.68
C VAL A 53 1.00 0.78 7.52
N VAL A 54 1.72 1.91 7.70
CA VAL A 54 1.24 3.05 8.50
C VAL A 54 0.00 3.68 7.86
N GLY A 55 -0.03 3.82 6.53
CA GLY A 55 -1.20 4.34 5.82
C GLY A 55 -2.43 3.46 6.00
N GLY A 56 -2.29 2.14 5.81
CA GLY A 56 -3.39 1.19 6.00
C GLY A 56 -3.86 1.12 7.45
N ALA A 57 -2.92 1.04 8.40
CA ALA A 57 -3.23 0.94 9.82
C ALA A 57 -3.89 2.22 10.37
N SER A 58 -3.43 3.40 9.98
CA SER A 58 -3.95 4.66 10.51
C SER A 58 -5.27 5.08 9.89
N PHE A 59 -5.44 4.99 8.57
CA PHE A 59 -6.67 5.46 7.91
C PHE A 59 -7.79 4.43 7.89
N VAL A 60 -7.47 3.15 7.66
CA VAL A 60 -8.48 2.09 7.55
C VAL A 60 -8.59 1.32 8.87
N GLY A 61 -7.47 0.83 9.41
CA GLY A 61 -7.47 0.07 10.65
C GLY A 61 -8.04 0.88 11.83
N ALA A 62 -7.52 2.07 12.07
CA ALA A 62 -7.94 2.89 13.20
C ALA A 62 -9.38 3.42 13.06
N SER A 63 -9.82 3.75 11.84
CA SER A 63 -11.21 4.20 11.61
C SER A 63 -12.20 3.09 11.91
N TYR A 64 -11.94 1.87 11.43
CA TYR A 64 -12.77 0.70 11.75
C TYR A 64 -12.76 0.39 13.24
N LEU A 65 -11.59 0.37 13.88
CA LEU A 65 -11.49 0.14 15.33
C LEU A 65 -12.27 1.19 16.12
N TYR A 66 -12.19 2.46 15.74
CA TYR A 66 -12.92 3.53 16.41
C TYR A 66 -14.43 3.37 16.27
N THR A 67 -14.92 3.04 15.07
CA THR A 67 -16.35 2.87 14.81
C THR A 67 -16.94 1.63 15.49
N TYR A 68 -16.21 0.52 15.55
CA TYR A 68 -16.71 -0.75 16.10
C TYR A 68 -16.27 -1.04 17.53
N LYS A 69 -15.59 -0.11 18.20
CA LYS A 69 -15.04 -0.31 19.56
C LYS A 69 -16.06 -0.84 20.58
N ASP A 70 -17.30 -0.35 20.53
CA ASP A 70 -18.34 -0.67 21.51
C ASP A 70 -18.91 -2.07 21.24
N THR A 71 -19.13 -2.41 19.97
CA THR A 71 -19.51 -3.77 19.54
C THR A 71 -18.45 -4.81 19.89
N LEU A 72 -17.16 -4.46 19.79
CA LEU A 72 -16.05 -5.34 20.16
C LEU A 72 -15.96 -5.53 21.68
N LYS A 73 -16.27 -4.49 22.46
CA LYS A 73 -16.29 -4.56 23.91
C LYS A 73 -17.41 -5.46 24.43
N ASP A 74 -18.61 -5.33 23.89
CA ASP A 74 -19.78 -6.15 24.26
C ASP A 74 -19.60 -7.64 23.88
N SER A 75 -18.76 -7.95 22.88
CA SER A 75 -18.46 -9.34 22.49
C SER A 75 -17.38 -10.00 23.35
N ALA A 76 -16.68 -9.23 24.19
CA ALA A 76 -15.58 -9.69 25.01
C ALA A 76 -15.98 -9.97 26.48
N GLU A 77 -17.18 -9.56 26.88
CA GLU A 77 -17.83 -9.89 28.16
C GLU A 77 -18.71 -11.14 28.03
#